data_AF-A0A807N8Q8-F1
#
_entry.id   AF-A0A807N8Q8-F1
#
_cell.length_a   1.000
_cell.length_b   1.000
_cell.length_c   1.000
_cell.angle_alpha   90.00
_cell.angle_beta   90.00
_cell.angle_gamma   90.00
#
_symmetry.space_group_name_H-M   'P 1'
#
loop_
_entity.id
_entity.type
_entity.pdbx_description
1 polymer ?
#
loop_
_entity_poly.entity_id
_entity_poly.type
_entity_poly.pdbx_seq_one_letter_code
_entity_poly.pdbx_strand_id
1 'polypeptide(L)'
;MDDWTWDDARVNADLWEGQASYRRSLEAVANDVLDAAGTGLDARAFVVGIPLDRDADVVVEPARGHFDRSVVAQSTYLGTRRFNRLLREEEAAENSPTYLAALEARTRRRAVADKLDAASRASGRIHVVGVGVTIGDHTVFPVLALQEDQWRELPQLPDDAEDDFLTARSFQEAVVGTVLDVASRELDRQVPGSIVRVDPEAVLRSAADLFVSAVVARTGQELAFGALQAFDAVSAQPYEGRAGKGSILLAPRGDAGVQTVMHLEHPVPIGRARSLRKVLELSVGDLHLLCDGREVYGVGKLDPDTPREHTFEARIAGNGSWELWDGDVPYLRVDNGVAAMPRELLDEDEFSVTVDRVFPEVSARNARYLWQIAKACSQQPHGTMLVVHPEAESEAQRLLPQAYAITPARLGPEALAAATGIDGAVLVSPDGKCHAVGVILDGLATGTGDPSRGARFSSAIRYLAGAGKGAMVIIVSEDGKIDLLPKTKRRVRRATVQRAVDRLVTASAEGEDPDRFLRADKAVEAIEFYLNQDQCDAVNAAREAVEGRQWDLARVRRQYIPIAPDPAMDDSYFVDRAQDPED
;
A
#
# COMPACT_ATOMS: atom_id res chain seq x y z
N MET A 1 -44.23 21.51 20.23
CA MET A 1 -43.23 22.59 20.36
C MET A 1 -42.31 22.08 21.45
N ASP A 2 -41.46 21.12 21.07
CA ASP A 2 -40.55 20.44 21.97
C ASP A 2 -39.15 20.69 21.44
N ASP A 3 -38.40 21.41 22.26
CA ASP A 3 -37.10 22.00 22.02
C ASP A 3 -36.04 20.91 22.21
N TRP A 4 -35.62 20.27 21.11
CA TRP A 4 -34.42 19.44 21.10
C TRP A 4 -33.23 20.37 20.86
N THR A 5 -32.83 21.09 21.90
CA THR A 5 -31.59 21.86 21.91
C THR A 5 -30.41 20.88 21.80
N TRP A 6 -29.65 21.00 20.72
CA TRP A 6 -28.31 20.44 20.56
C TRP A 6 -27.36 21.07 21.61
N ASP A 7 -27.40 20.56 22.84
CA ASP A 7 -26.56 21.04 23.94
C ASP A 7 -25.21 20.29 24.07
N ASP A 8 -24.82 19.53 23.04
CA ASP A 8 -23.49 18.91 22.92
C ASP A 8 -22.40 19.94 22.49
N ALA A 9 -22.78 21.20 22.25
CA ALA A 9 -21.91 22.20 21.63
C ALA A 9 -20.91 22.88 22.58
N ARG A 10 -20.83 22.51 23.87
CA ARG A 10 -20.02 23.26 24.87
C ARG A 10 -19.26 22.45 25.92
N VAL A 11 -18.97 21.16 25.69
CA VAL A 11 -18.06 20.41 26.59
C VAL A 11 -17.01 19.64 25.78
N ASN A 12 -15.94 20.34 25.40
CA ASN A 12 -14.65 19.70 25.17
C ASN A 12 -13.58 20.60 25.79
N ALA A 13 -13.13 20.22 26.99
CA ALA A 13 -11.85 20.70 27.48
C ALA A 13 -10.78 19.93 26.70
N ASP A 14 -9.94 20.63 25.95
CA ASP A 14 -8.71 20.02 25.44
C ASP A 14 -7.91 19.50 26.65
N LEU A 15 -7.50 18.23 26.60
CA LEU A 15 -6.74 17.62 27.69
C LEU A 15 -5.31 18.18 27.75
N TRP A 16 -4.81 18.68 26.63
CA TRP A 16 -3.54 19.42 26.53
C TRP A 16 -3.56 20.40 25.36
N GLU A 17 -2.63 21.37 25.37
CA GLU A 17 -2.44 22.30 24.27
C GLU A 17 -1.95 21.59 23.00
N GLY A 18 -2.69 21.72 21.90
CA GLY A 18 -2.32 21.14 20.61
C GLY A 18 -2.95 19.78 20.30
N GLN A 19 -3.90 19.30 21.11
CA GLN A 19 -4.66 18.07 20.91
C GLN A 19 -5.24 17.93 19.48
N ALA A 20 -5.89 18.97 18.96
CA ALA A 20 -6.44 18.97 17.60
C ALA A 20 -5.37 18.92 16.50
N SER A 21 -4.21 19.57 16.73
CA SER A 21 -3.07 19.49 15.79
C SER A 21 -2.44 18.11 15.79
N TYR A 22 -2.32 17.49 16.98
CA TYR A 22 -1.83 16.13 17.13
C TYR A 22 -2.70 15.16 16.34
N ARG A 23 -4.02 15.21 16.52
CA ARG A 23 -4.96 14.37 15.77
C ARG A 23 -4.83 14.54 14.26
N ARG A 24 -4.82 15.79 13.77
CA ARG A 24 -4.72 16.05 12.32
C ARG A 24 -3.41 15.53 11.73
N SER A 25 -2.30 15.68 12.46
CA SER A 25 -1.02 15.13 12.04
C SER A 25 -0.97 13.60 12.08
N LEU A 26 -1.61 12.96 13.05
CA LEU A 26 -1.80 11.51 13.08
C LEU A 26 -2.58 11.01 11.86
N GLU A 27 -3.67 11.70 11.50
CA GLU A 27 -4.46 11.36 10.30
C GLU A 27 -3.64 11.50 9.02
N ALA A 28 -2.87 12.59 8.89
CA ALA A 28 -2.01 12.80 7.73
C ALA A 28 -0.94 11.71 7.61
N VAL A 29 -0.18 11.47 8.69
CA VAL A 29 0.85 10.42 8.74
C VAL A 29 0.26 9.05 8.43
N ALA A 30 -0.90 8.70 9.01
CA ALA A 30 -1.54 7.41 8.76
C ALA A 30 -1.87 7.23 7.28
N ASN A 31 -2.45 8.25 6.63
CA ASN A 31 -2.77 8.18 5.21
C ASN A 31 -1.50 8.14 4.34
N ASP A 32 -0.49 8.95 4.62
CA ASP A 32 0.78 8.96 3.87
C ASP A 32 1.46 7.59 3.91
N VAL A 33 1.49 6.95 5.08
CA VAL A 33 2.07 5.61 5.25
C VAL A 33 1.22 4.53 4.58
N LEU A 34 -0.12 4.59 4.70
CA LEU A 34 -1.02 3.61 4.06
C LEU A 34 -0.99 3.70 2.53
N ASP A 35 -0.84 4.91 1.99
CA ASP A 35 -0.65 5.17 0.56
C ASP A 35 0.69 4.63 0.08
N ALA A 36 1.77 4.88 0.84
CA ALA A 36 3.11 4.35 0.55
C ALA A 36 3.17 2.81 0.67
N ALA A 37 2.47 2.23 1.65
CA ALA A 37 2.27 0.79 1.78
C ALA A 37 1.43 0.22 0.61
N GLY A 38 0.70 1.07 -0.10
CA GLY A 38 -0.13 0.70 -1.22
C GLY A 38 -1.40 -0.06 -0.87
N THR A 39 -1.94 0.17 0.32
CA THR A 39 -3.16 -0.48 0.84
C THR A 39 -4.45 0.10 0.26
N GLY A 40 -4.44 1.36 -0.18
CA GLY A 40 -5.64 2.07 -0.64
C GLY A 40 -6.66 2.35 0.47
N LEU A 41 -6.25 2.29 1.74
CA LEU A 41 -7.11 2.53 2.89
C LEU A 41 -7.12 4.01 3.29
N ASP A 42 -8.33 4.53 3.56
CA ASP A 42 -8.51 5.88 4.10
C ASP A 42 -8.66 5.87 5.63
N ALA A 43 -7.67 6.41 6.33
CA ALA A 43 -7.67 6.54 7.78
C ALA A 43 -8.34 7.84 8.24
N ARG A 44 -9.09 7.75 9.34
CA ARG A 44 -9.54 8.90 10.14
C ARG A 44 -8.99 8.81 11.54
N ALA A 45 -8.40 9.88 12.05
CA ALA A 45 -7.85 9.90 13.39
C ALA A 45 -8.85 10.44 14.41
N PHE A 46 -8.83 9.86 15.60
CA PHE A 46 -9.48 10.37 16.79
C PHE A 46 -8.50 10.34 17.96
N VAL A 47 -8.75 11.20 18.95
CA VAL A 47 -8.13 11.11 20.26
C VAL A 47 -9.25 10.87 21.26
N VAL A 48 -9.11 9.83 22.08
CA VAL A 48 -10.13 9.43 23.06
C VAL A 48 -9.52 9.44 24.45
N GLY A 49 -10.00 10.33 25.31
CA GLY A 49 -9.64 10.39 26.72
C GLY A 49 -10.66 9.65 27.57
N ILE A 50 -10.23 8.56 28.21
CA ILE A 50 -11.02 7.83 29.20
C ILE A 50 -10.66 8.34 30.59
N PRO A 51 -11.61 8.84 31.38
CA PRO A 51 -11.33 9.42 32.68
C PRO A 51 -10.85 8.35 33.68
N LEU A 52 -9.89 8.72 34.53
CA LEU A 52 -9.40 7.88 35.64
C LEU A 52 -10.38 7.90 36.82
N ASP A 53 -11.06 9.03 37.03
CA ASP A 53 -12.15 9.19 37.99
C ASP A 53 -13.52 8.99 37.32
N ARG A 54 -14.46 8.36 38.01
CA ARG A 54 -15.79 8.05 37.45
C ARG A 54 -16.69 9.28 37.27
N ASP A 55 -16.36 10.37 37.95
CA ASP A 55 -17.14 11.61 37.91
C ASP A 55 -16.74 12.54 36.75
N ALA A 56 -15.65 12.24 36.05
CA ALA A 56 -15.21 12.97 34.86
C ALA A 56 -15.78 12.37 33.57
N ASP A 57 -15.92 13.19 32.52
CA ASP A 57 -16.47 12.78 31.24
C ASP A 57 -15.40 12.19 30.30
N VAL A 58 -15.86 11.33 29.39
CA VAL A 58 -15.07 10.89 28.22
C VAL A 58 -14.87 12.08 27.28
N VAL A 59 -13.62 12.31 26.89
CA VAL A 59 -13.23 13.34 25.93
C VAL A 59 -12.98 12.69 24.57
N VAL A 60 -13.49 13.30 23.50
CA VAL A 60 -13.27 12.84 22.12
C VAL A 60 -12.86 14.04 21.28
N GLU A 61 -11.78 13.92 20.52
CA GLU A 61 -11.37 14.87 19.49
C GLU A 61 -11.40 14.18 18.11
N PRO A 62 -12.10 14.73 17.11
CA PRO A 62 -12.91 15.96 17.16
C PRO A 62 -14.10 15.86 18.10
N ALA A 63 -14.45 16.98 18.76
CA ALA A 63 -15.56 17.11 19.72
C ALA A 63 -16.96 16.71 19.20
N ARG A 64 -17.06 16.38 17.91
CA ARG A 64 -18.29 15.99 17.25
C ARG A 64 -18.82 14.70 17.87
N GLY A 65 -20.14 14.59 17.91
CA GLY A 65 -20.84 13.40 18.38
C GLY A 65 -20.67 12.18 17.46
N HIS A 66 -19.43 11.74 17.22
CA HIS A 66 -19.12 10.53 16.46
C HIS A 66 -19.41 9.26 17.25
N PHE A 67 -19.27 9.33 18.57
CA PHE A 67 -19.47 8.22 19.49
C PHE A 67 -20.48 8.59 20.56
N ASP A 68 -21.27 7.61 20.99
CA ASP A 68 -21.97 7.67 22.27
C ASP A 68 -20.95 7.56 23.42
N ARG A 69 -20.65 8.70 24.06
CA ARG A 69 -19.67 8.78 25.16
C ARG A 69 -20.03 7.89 26.35
N SER A 70 -21.32 7.64 26.59
CA SER A 70 -21.77 6.78 27.70
C SER A 70 -21.43 5.29 27.46
N VAL A 71 -21.44 4.87 26.19
CA VAL A 71 -21.01 3.51 25.80
C VAL A 71 -19.49 3.41 25.88
N VAL A 72 -18.75 4.43 25.42
CA VAL A 72 -17.28 4.48 25.49
C VAL A 72 -16.77 4.43 26.93
N ALA A 73 -17.44 5.10 27.88
CA ALA A 73 -17.09 5.09 29.30
C ALA A 73 -17.09 3.68 29.92
N GLN A 74 -17.84 2.73 29.33
CA GLN A 74 -17.87 1.33 29.79
C GLN A 74 -16.60 0.54 29.44
N SER A 75 -15.68 1.12 28.66
CA SER A 75 -14.41 0.49 28.28
C SER A 75 -13.54 0.17 29.50
N THR A 76 -13.52 1.05 30.51
CA THR A 76 -12.76 0.83 31.76
C THR A 76 -13.19 -0.48 32.43
N TYR A 77 -14.49 -0.68 32.63
CA TYR A 77 -15.02 -1.90 33.24
C TYR A 77 -14.72 -3.15 32.40
N LEU A 78 -14.90 -3.07 31.08
CA LEU A 78 -14.62 -4.18 30.17
C LEU A 78 -13.11 -4.55 30.19
N GLY A 79 -12.23 -3.56 30.19
CA GLY A 79 -10.78 -3.74 30.26
C GLY A 79 -10.36 -4.46 31.54
N THR A 80 -10.79 -3.95 32.71
CA THR A 80 -10.51 -4.58 34.01
C THR A 80 -11.05 -6.01 34.09
N ARG A 81 -12.26 -6.26 33.57
CA ARG A 81 -12.83 -7.61 33.55
C ARG A 81 -11.99 -8.58 32.72
N ARG A 82 -11.51 -8.14 31.54
CA ARG A 82 -10.65 -8.95 30.66
C ARG A 82 -9.29 -9.23 31.28
N PHE A 83 -8.64 -8.20 31.81
CA PHE A 83 -7.38 -8.32 32.52
C PHE A 83 -7.46 -9.35 33.66
N ASN A 84 -8.47 -9.22 34.53
CA ASN A 84 -8.69 -10.15 35.64
C ASN A 84 -9.05 -11.57 35.20
N ARG A 85 -9.60 -11.75 33.99
CA ARG A 85 -9.85 -13.08 33.43
C ARG A 85 -8.54 -13.74 33.02
N LEU A 86 -7.74 -13.06 32.21
CA LEU A 86 -6.45 -13.58 31.73
C LEU A 86 -5.49 -13.87 32.89
N LEU A 87 -5.45 -12.99 33.90
CA LEU A 87 -4.64 -13.19 35.11
C LEU A 87 -5.02 -14.46 35.90
N ARG A 88 -6.23 -14.99 35.75
CA ARG A 88 -6.67 -16.24 36.38
C ARG A 88 -6.40 -17.47 35.51
N GLU A 89 -6.33 -17.28 34.20
CA GLU A 89 -6.12 -18.33 33.20
C GLU A 89 -4.63 -18.67 33.08
N GLU A 90 -3.73 -17.71 33.29
CA GLU A 90 -2.28 -17.91 33.33
C GLU A 90 -1.80 -18.38 34.73
N GLU A 91 -1.01 -19.45 34.79
CA GLU A 91 -0.38 -19.88 36.04
C GLU A 91 0.63 -18.81 36.52
N ALA A 92 0.39 -18.26 37.72
CA ALA A 92 1.05 -17.07 38.28
C ALA A 92 2.57 -17.15 38.53
N ALA A 93 3.28 -18.18 38.05
CA ALA A 93 4.67 -18.43 38.41
C ALA A 93 5.70 -17.54 37.70
N GLU A 94 5.35 -16.88 36.58
CA GLU A 94 6.34 -16.21 35.70
C GLU A 94 6.01 -14.75 35.30
N ASN A 95 4.94 -14.16 35.85
CA ASN A 95 4.46 -12.85 35.39
C ASN A 95 5.29 -11.69 35.98
N SER A 96 6.31 -11.25 35.23
CA SER A 96 7.08 -10.04 35.57
C SER A 96 6.18 -8.80 35.63
N PRO A 97 6.53 -7.75 36.40
CA PRO A 97 5.78 -6.48 36.40
C PRO A 97 5.62 -5.87 35.00
N THR A 98 6.63 -6.03 34.15
CA THR A 98 6.60 -5.57 32.75
C THR A 98 5.58 -6.33 31.92
N TYR A 99 5.50 -7.64 32.10
CA TYR A 99 4.51 -8.49 31.44
C TYR A 99 3.08 -8.08 31.83
N LEU A 100 2.81 -7.91 33.14
CA LEU A 100 1.49 -7.52 33.65
C LEU A 100 1.06 -6.15 33.13
N ALA A 101 1.99 -5.18 33.07
CA ALA A 101 1.72 -3.86 32.51
C ALA A 101 1.37 -3.93 31.02
N ALA A 102 2.09 -4.74 30.24
CA ALA A 102 1.80 -4.96 28.81
C ALA A 102 0.43 -5.62 28.60
N LEU A 103 0.10 -6.64 29.41
CA LEU A 103 -1.19 -7.33 29.39
C LEU A 103 -2.35 -6.39 29.73
N GLU A 104 -2.18 -5.54 30.75
CA GLU A 104 -3.17 -4.54 31.13
C GLU A 104 -3.38 -3.48 30.04
N ALA A 105 -2.30 -2.92 29.50
CA ALA A 105 -2.36 -1.95 28.40
C ALA A 105 -3.10 -2.53 27.19
N ARG A 106 -2.82 -3.80 26.84
CA ARG A 106 -3.45 -4.52 25.73
C ARG A 106 -4.95 -4.75 25.95
N THR A 107 -5.34 -5.24 27.12
CA THR A 107 -6.76 -5.50 27.43
C THR A 107 -7.58 -4.21 27.49
N ARG A 108 -7.01 -3.12 28.01
CA ARG A 108 -7.63 -1.79 27.97
C ARG A 108 -7.79 -1.28 26.54
N ARG A 109 -6.73 -1.31 25.73
CA ARG A 109 -6.76 -0.93 24.31
C ARG A 109 -7.86 -1.67 23.55
N ARG A 110 -7.96 -2.99 23.72
CA ARG A 110 -9.00 -3.79 23.06
C ARG A 110 -10.41 -3.47 23.58
N ALA A 111 -10.55 -3.20 24.88
CA ALA A 111 -11.83 -2.80 25.45
C ALA A 111 -12.30 -1.43 24.93
N VAL A 112 -11.38 -0.48 24.71
CA VAL A 112 -11.69 0.81 24.09
C VAL A 112 -12.10 0.60 22.63
N ALA A 113 -11.37 -0.20 21.85
CA ALA A 113 -11.70 -0.50 20.45
C ALA A 113 -13.12 -1.06 20.30
N ASP A 114 -13.46 -2.11 21.05
CA ASP A 114 -14.78 -2.74 20.98
C ASP A 114 -15.91 -1.78 21.39
N LYS A 115 -15.64 -0.86 22.34
CA LYS A 115 -16.62 0.13 22.76
C LYS A 115 -16.75 1.28 21.77
N LEU A 116 -15.70 1.65 21.04
CA LEU A 116 -15.79 2.59 19.94
C LEU A 116 -16.59 2.01 18.77
N ASP A 117 -16.35 0.75 18.42
CA ASP A 117 -17.15 0.04 17.40
C ASP A 117 -18.64 0.03 17.77
N ALA A 118 -18.96 -0.29 19.03
CA ALA A 118 -20.35 -0.30 19.51
C ALA A 118 -20.97 1.10 19.66
N ALA A 119 -20.17 2.12 19.96
CA ALA A 119 -20.63 3.49 20.18
C ALA A 119 -20.71 4.33 18.89
N SER A 120 -20.08 3.85 17.80
CA SER A 120 -19.97 4.61 16.56
C SER A 120 -21.35 4.90 15.96
N ARG A 121 -21.60 6.18 15.68
CA ARG A 121 -22.79 6.62 14.96
C ARG A 121 -22.63 6.48 13.43
N ALA A 122 -21.40 6.24 12.96
CA ALA A 122 -21.10 5.94 11.57
C ALA A 122 -20.94 4.43 11.38
N SER A 123 -21.67 3.85 10.43
CA SER A 123 -21.55 2.44 10.07
C SER A 123 -20.36 2.16 9.15
N GLY A 124 -19.90 0.91 9.10
CA GLY A 124 -18.89 0.44 8.13
C GLY A 124 -17.47 0.89 8.44
N ARG A 125 -17.13 1.08 9.72
CA ARG A 125 -15.77 1.39 10.16
C ARG A 125 -15.34 0.48 11.29
N ILE A 126 -14.06 0.10 11.25
CA ILE A 126 -13.36 -0.54 12.36
C ILE A 126 -12.48 0.48 13.06
N HIS A 127 -12.30 0.34 14.38
CA HIS A 127 -11.45 1.23 15.18
C HIS A 127 -10.23 0.48 15.71
N VAL A 128 -9.04 0.93 15.29
CA VAL A 128 -7.76 0.46 15.82
C VAL A 128 -7.26 1.49 16.82
N VAL A 129 -7.01 1.04 18.04
CA VAL A 129 -6.63 1.89 19.17
C VAL A 129 -5.16 1.66 19.49
N GLY A 130 -4.40 2.72 19.73
CA GLY A 130 -3.00 2.67 20.17
C GLY A 130 -2.85 2.45 21.66
N VAL A 131 -1.62 2.57 22.18
CA VAL A 131 -1.36 2.46 23.62
C VAL A 131 -1.86 3.72 24.32
N GLY A 132 -2.55 3.54 25.45
CA GLY A 132 -3.06 4.65 26.25
C GLY A 132 -1.98 5.29 27.11
N VAL A 133 -1.95 6.62 27.15
CA VAL A 133 -1.01 7.43 27.94
C VAL A 133 -1.79 8.27 28.95
N THR A 134 -1.32 8.34 30.19
CA THR A 134 -1.96 9.18 31.21
C THR A 134 -1.63 10.66 30.99
N ILE A 135 -2.64 11.48 30.75
CA ILE A 135 -2.52 12.94 30.61
C ILE A 135 -3.56 13.57 31.54
N GLY A 136 -3.10 14.27 32.57
CA GLY A 136 -3.97 14.79 33.63
C GLY A 136 -4.75 13.64 34.29
N ASP A 137 -6.07 13.79 34.37
CA ASP A 137 -6.97 12.82 34.99
C ASP A 137 -7.58 11.82 33.98
N HIS A 138 -6.96 11.69 32.80
CA HIS A 138 -7.44 10.80 31.73
C HIS A 138 -6.34 9.86 31.23
N THR A 139 -6.73 8.66 30.83
CA THR A 139 -5.94 7.82 29.92
C THR A 139 -6.34 8.16 28.49
N VAL A 140 -5.41 8.70 27.71
CA VAL A 140 -5.61 9.19 26.35
C VAL A 140 -5.11 8.17 25.34
N PHE A 141 -5.96 7.84 24.37
CA PHE A 141 -5.67 6.87 23.32
C PHE A 141 -5.68 7.55 21.94
N PRO A 142 -4.62 7.38 21.12
CA PRO A 142 -4.71 7.65 19.69
C PRO A 142 -5.52 6.54 19.03
N VAL A 143 -6.39 6.91 18.10
CA VAL A 143 -7.31 5.98 17.43
C VAL A 143 -7.31 6.25 15.93
N LEU A 144 -7.27 5.19 15.14
CA LEU A 144 -7.49 5.24 13.70
C LEU A 144 -8.76 4.45 13.35
N ALA A 145 -9.67 5.07 12.59
CA ALA A 145 -10.84 4.43 12.04
C ALA A 145 -10.67 4.19 10.54
N LEU A 146 -10.91 2.96 10.08
CA LEU A 146 -10.70 2.51 8.71
C LEU A 146 -12.02 1.98 8.12
N GLN A 147 -12.18 1.99 6.80
CA GLN A 147 -13.36 1.38 6.16
C GLN A 147 -13.32 -0.14 6.31
N GLU A 148 -14.40 -0.71 6.85
CA GLU A 148 -14.45 -2.13 7.19
C GLU A 148 -14.40 -3.04 5.96
N ASP A 149 -15.14 -2.69 4.89
CA ASP A 149 -15.20 -3.50 3.66
C ASP A 149 -13.82 -3.59 3.00
N GLN A 150 -13.16 -2.43 2.80
CA GLN A 150 -11.81 -2.36 2.24
C GLN A 150 -10.79 -3.10 3.11
N TRP A 151 -10.90 -2.99 4.44
CA TRP A 151 -10.02 -3.69 5.34
C TRP A 151 -10.13 -5.22 5.18
N ARG A 152 -11.35 -5.74 5.07
CA ARG A 152 -11.64 -7.18 4.95
C ARG A 152 -11.25 -7.76 3.59
N GLU A 153 -11.19 -6.95 2.55
CA GLU A 153 -10.71 -7.36 1.22
C GLU A 153 -9.20 -7.62 1.19
N LEU A 154 -8.43 -7.02 2.11
CA LEU A 154 -6.98 -7.19 2.17
C LEU A 154 -6.60 -8.53 2.86
N PRO A 155 -5.52 -9.21 2.40
CA PRO A 155 -5.02 -10.45 2.98
C PRO A 155 -4.81 -10.36 4.50
N GLN A 156 -5.37 -11.33 5.23
CA GLN A 156 -5.27 -11.45 6.68
C GLN A 156 -5.12 -12.91 7.07
N LEU A 157 -4.13 -13.17 7.93
CA LEU A 157 -3.94 -14.45 8.58
C LEU A 157 -5.13 -14.74 9.50
N PRO A 158 -5.46 -16.02 9.74
CA PRO A 158 -6.49 -16.38 10.70
C PRO A 158 -6.18 -15.84 12.11
N ASP A 159 -7.23 -15.70 12.90
CA ASP A 159 -7.14 -15.26 14.29
C ASP A 159 -6.86 -16.49 15.18
N ASP A 160 -5.67 -17.06 15.02
CA ASP A 160 -5.27 -18.37 15.52
C ASP A 160 -4.02 -18.36 16.41
N ALA A 161 -3.36 -17.20 16.55
CA ALA A 161 -2.19 -17.08 17.40
C ALA A 161 -2.59 -17.20 18.87
N GLU A 162 -2.18 -18.31 19.52
CA GLU A 162 -2.24 -18.45 20.97
C GLU A 162 -1.33 -17.43 21.68
N ASP A 163 -0.23 -17.02 21.02
CA ASP A 163 0.68 -16.01 21.53
C ASP A 163 0.24 -14.59 21.15
N ASP A 164 -0.24 -13.92 22.18
CA ASP A 164 -0.90 -12.64 22.18
C ASP A 164 0.08 -11.44 22.08
N PHE A 165 1.39 -11.68 21.95
CA PHE A 165 2.43 -10.65 21.84
C PHE A 165 2.91 -10.37 20.40
N LEU A 166 2.80 -11.33 19.48
CA LEU A 166 3.20 -11.19 18.06
C LEU A 166 1.96 -11.12 17.15
N THR A 167 1.26 -9.98 17.25
CA THR A 167 -0.19 -9.87 17.00
C THR A 167 -0.65 -9.37 15.63
N ALA A 168 0.26 -8.93 14.76
CA ALA A 168 -0.18 -8.46 13.44
C ALA A 168 -0.63 -9.65 12.58
N ARG A 169 -1.91 -9.68 12.18
CA ARG A 169 -2.46 -10.71 11.28
C ARG A 169 -2.22 -10.35 9.81
N SER A 170 -1.71 -9.16 9.54
CA SER A 170 -1.44 -8.70 8.19
C SER A 170 -0.41 -7.58 8.18
N PHE A 171 0.17 -7.30 7.01
CA PHE A 171 1.09 -6.18 6.84
C PHE A 171 0.41 -4.83 7.12
N GLN A 172 -0.81 -4.61 6.59
CA GLN A 172 -1.58 -3.39 6.86
C GLN A 172 -1.92 -3.21 8.35
N GLU A 173 -2.17 -4.29 9.09
CA GLU A 173 -2.34 -4.23 10.55
C GLU A 173 -1.06 -3.84 11.27
N ALA A 174 0.08 -4.40 10.87
CA ALA A 174 1.37 -3.98 11.40
C ALA A 174 1.67 -2.50 11.11
N VAL A 175 1.30 -2.01 9.91
CA VAL A 175 1.46 -0.60 9.52
C VAL A 175 0.65 0.32 10.44
N VAL A 176 -0.66 0.05 10.58
CA VAL A 176 -1.56 0.84 11.43
C VAL A 176 -1.10 0.80 12.90
N GLY A 177 -0.70 -0.38 13.38
CA GLY A 177 -0.13 -0.55 14.72
C GLY A 177 1.12 0.29 14.94
N THR A 178 2.06 0.24 13.99
CA THR A 178 3.32 1.01 14.07
C THR A 178 3.08 2.52 14.06
N VAL A 179 2.14 3.01 13.25
CA VAL A 179 1.73 4.43 13.27
C VAL A 179 1.16 4.81 14.63
N LEU A 180 0.29 3.98 15.21
CA LEU A 180 -0.30 4.21 16.52
C LEU A 180 0.74 4.14 17.64
N ASP A 181 1.77 3.31 17.53
CA ASP A 181 2.89 3.26 18.49
C ASP A 181 3.72 4.54 18.45
N VAL A 182 4.02 5.06 17.26
CA VAL A 182 4.67 6.38 17.10
C VAL A 182 3.80 7.46 17.73
N ALA A 183 2.49 7.43 17.46
CA ALA A 183 1.54 8.39 18.02
C ALA A 183 1.51 8.32 19.55
N SER A 184 1.50 7.12 20.12
CA SER A 184 1.49 6.90 21.57
C SER A 184 2.78 7.41 22.23
N ARG A 185 3.94 7.20 21.60
CA ARG A 185 5.23 7.75 22.08
C ARG A 185 5.27 9.27 22.06
N GLU A 186 4.63 9.91 21.08
CA GLU A 186 4.52 11.37 21.05
C GLU A 186 3.61 11.92 22.16
N LEU A 187 2.61 11.16 22.61
CA LEU A 187 1.79 11.52 23.78
C LEU A 187 2.54 11.34 25.09
N ASP A 188 3.38 10.30 25.21
CA ASP A 188 4.12 9.94 26.43
C ASP A 188 5.32 10.85 26.74
N ARG A 189 5.49 11.93 25.98
CA ARG A 189 6.50 12.96 26.26
C ARG A 189 6.15 13.70 27.55
N GLN A 190 7.17 14.27 28.20
CA GLN A 190 6.99 15.09 29.41
C GLN A 190 5.94 16.21 29.21
N VAL A 191 5.89 16.78 28.00
CA VAL A 191 4.78 17.59 27.52
C VAL A 191 4.24 16.88 26.28
N PRO A 192 2.96 16.46 26.27
CA PRO A 192 2.38 15.76 25.14
C PRO A 192 2.58 16.54 23.83
N GLY A 193 3.02 15.83 22.79
CA GLY A 193 3.29 16.43 21.50
C GLY A 193 2.04 17.02 20.85
N SER A 194 2.22 18.08 20.07
CA SER A 194 1.16 18.69 19.25
C SER A 194 1.20 18.25 17.79
N ILE A 195 2.22 17.50 17.37
CA ILE A 195 2.39 17.01 16.00
C ILE A 195 3.07 15.62 16.02
N VAL A 196 2.45 14.63 15.38
CA VAL A 196 3.04 13.35 15.02
C VAL A 196 3.81 13.53 13.72
N ARG A 197 5.09 13.14 13.71
CA ARG A 197 5.94 13.15 12.50
C ARG A 197 6.78 11.91 12.46
N VAL A 198 6.81 11.27 11.31
CA VAL A 198 7.67 10.12 11.06
C VAL A 198 7.95 9.99 9.57
N ASP A 199 9.10 9.42 9.24
CA ASP A 199 9.42 9.00 7.88
C ASP A 199 8.58 7.77 7.50
N PRO A 200 7.75 7.81 6.44
CA PRO A 200 6.94 6.67 6.04
C PRO A 200 7.73 5.40 5.80
N GLU A 201 8.90 5.47 5.16
CA GLU A 201 9.71 4.27 4.89
C GLU A 201 10.22 3.60 6.17
N ALA A 202 10.53 4.39 7.22
CA ALA A 202 10.90 3.86 8.51
C ALA A 202 9.74 3.11 9.18
N VAL A 203 8.51 3.62 9.06
CA VAL A 203 7.31 2.94 9.55
C VAL A 203 7.07 1.64 8.79
N LEU A 204 7.14 1.67 7.46
CA LEU A 204 6.93 0.49 6.62
C LEU A 204 7.95 -0.61 6.93
N ARG A 205 9.22 -0.25 7.11
CA ARG A 205 10.28 -1.20 7.48
C ARG A 205 10.01 -1.85 8.85
N SER A 206 9.63 -1.05 9.85
CA SER A 206 9.29 -1.55 11.17
C SER A 206 8.03 -2.43 11.15
N ALA A 207 7.01 -2.06 10.38
CA ALA A 207 5.79 -2.83 10.22
C ALA A 207 6.06 -4.17 9.52
N ALA A 208 6.90 -4.18 8.49
CA ALA A 208 7.29 -5.40 7.80
C ALA A 208 8.06 -6.35 8.72
N ASP A 209 8.97 -5.83 9.54
CA ASP A 209 9.70 -6.63 10.54
C ASP A 209 8.74 -7.28 11.52
N LEU A 210 7.81 -6.51 12.10
CA LEU A 210 6.78 -7.01 13.02
C LEU A 210 5.90 -8.10 12.38
N PHE A 211 5.46 -7.89 11.14
CA PHE A 211 4.61 -8.85 10.43
C PHE A 211 5.37 -10.14 10.08
N VAL A 212 6.59 -10.03 9.56
CA VAL A 212 7.44 -11.20 9.26
C VAL A 212 7.79 -11.96 10.53
N SER A 213 8.08 -11.27 11.63
CA SER A 213 8.25 -11.88 12.95
C SER A 213 7.01 -12.62 13.41
N ALA A 214 5.81 -12.05 13.22
CA ALA A 214 4.55 -12.71 13.56
C ALA A 214 4.28 -13.96 12.71
N VAL A 215 4.71 -13.96 11.43
CA VAL A 215 4.66 -15.12 10.55
C VAL A 215 5.63 -16.21 11.00
N VAL A 216 6.88 -15.85 11.30
CA VAL A 216 7.89 -16.80 11.78
C VAL A 216 7.53 -17.37 13.15
N ALA A 217 6.89 -16.60 14.03
CA ALA A 217 6.45 -17.11 15.32
C ALA A 217 5.40 -18.23 15.19
N ARG A 218 4.51 -18.14 14.19
CA ARG A 218 3.52 -19.19 13.89
C ARG A 218 4.13 -20.49 13.41
N THR A 219 5.42 -20.51 13.03
CA THR A 219 6.14 -21.76 12.75
C THR A 219 6.70 -22.44 14.01
N GLY A 220 6.32 -21.96 15.20
CA GLY A 220 6.74 -22.50 16.50
C GLY A 220 8.04 -21.90 17.05
N GLN A 221 8.44 -20.71 16.58
CA GLN A 221 9.67 -20.03 17.06
C GLN A 221 9.37 -18.96 18.10
N GLU A 222 9.85 -19.15 19.32
CA GLU A 222 9.69 -18.21 20.44
C GLU A 222 10.48 -16.89 20.26
N LEU A 223 11.56 -16.89 19.46
CA LEU A 223 12.38 -15.70 19.20
C LEU A 223 12.48 -15.46 17.69
N ALA A 224 11.35 -15.08 17.12
CA ALA A 224 11.14 -14.89 15.68
C ALA A 224 11.69 -13.55 15.15
N PHE A 225 12.97 -13.25 15.35
CA PHE A 225 13.59 -11.99 14.89
C PHE A 225 14.65 -12.23 13.81
N GLY A 226 14.88 -11.25 12.93
CA GLY A 226 15.99 -11.27 11.97
C GLY A 226 15.67 -11.83 10.58
N ALA A 227 14.48 -12.39 10.38
CA ALA A 227 14.09 -13.02 9.12
C ALA A 227 13.93 -12.00 7.98
N LEU A 228 13.31 -10.84 8.24
CA LEU A 228 13.21 -9.76 7.26
C LEU A 228 14.59 -9.36 6.73
N GLN A 229 15.53 -9.10 7.65
CA GLN A 229 16.89 -8.68 7.29
C GLN A 229 17.68 -9.79 6.58
N ALA A 230 17.42 -11.05 6.92
CA ALA A 230 18.00 -12.19 6.20
C ALA A 230 17.50 -12.28 4.76
N PHE A 231 16.20 -12.06 4.53
CA PHE A 231 15.59 -12.07 3.19
C PHE A 231 16.01 -10.86 2.35
N ASP A 232 16.10 -9.68 2.95
CA ASP A 232 16.69 -8.50 2.31
C ASP A 232 18.14 -8.75 1.90
N ALA A 233 18.95 -9.30 2.81
CA ALA A 233 20.36 -9.55 2.55
C ALA A 233 20.58 -10.64 1.49
N VAL A 234 19.75 -11.70 1.46
CA VAL A 234 19.89 -12.77 0.46
C VAL A 234 19.41 -12.33 -0.92
N SER A 235 18.33 -11.55 -1.00
CA SER A 235 17.78 -11.03 -2.26
C SER A 235 18.73 -10.03 -2.94
N ALA A 236 19.49 -9.26 -2.16
CA ALA A 236 20.47 -8.29 -2.68
C ALA A 236 21.81 -8.91 -3.11
N GLN A 237 22.12 -10.17 -2.73
CA GLN A 237 23.42 -10.79 -3.01
C GLN A 237 23.45 -11.53 -4.36
N PRO A 238 24.36 -11.17 -5.28
CA PRO A 238 24.64 -12.01 -6.44
C PRO A 238 25.43 -13.26 -6.02
N TYR A 239 25.25 -14.35 -6.77
CA TYR A 239 26.10 -15.54 -6.69
C TYR A 239 26.59 -15.89 -8.10
N GLU A 240 27.91 -16.04 -8.27
CA GLU A 240 28.54 -16.26 -9.59
C GLU A 240 28.11 -15.21 -10.64
N GLY A 241 27.83 -13.98 -10.21
CA GLY A 241 27.38 -12.87 -11.07
C GLY A 241 25.89 -12.89 -11.43
N ARG A 242 25.11 -13.86 -10.95
CA ARG A 242 23.66 -13.97 -11.19
C ARG A 242 22.86 -13.55 -9.96
N ALA A 243 21.74 -12.89 -10.21
CA ALA A 243 20.74 -12.59 -9.17
C ALA A 243 20.24 -13.90 -8.53
N GLY A 244 20.09 -13.90 -7.20
CA GLY A 244 19.53 -15.04 -6.49
C GLY A 244 18.04 -15.14 -6.69
N LYS A 245 17.59 -16.22 -7.34
CA LYS A 245 16.19 -16.60 -7.41
C LYS A 245 16.00 -17.91 -6.65
N GLY A 246 14.91 -18.01 -5.91
CA GLY A 246 14.63 -19.20 -5.12
C GLY A 246 13.53 -18.99 -4.12
N SER A 247 13.26 -20.01 -3.32
CA SER A 247 12.17 -20.01 -2.36
C SER A 247 12.59 -20.64 -1.03
N ILE A 248 12.07 -20.08 0.05
CA ILE A 248 12.27 -20.55 1.42
C ILE A 248 10.90 -20.83 2.00
N LEU A 249 10.65 -22.09 2.35
CA LEU A 249 9.46 -22.54 3.04
C LEU A 249 9.66 -22.40 4.55
N LEU A 250 8.85 -21.55 5.17
CA LEU A 250 8.76 -21.35 6.61
C LEU A 250 7.73 -22.33 7.16
N ALA A 251 8.19 -23.37 7.84
CA ALA A 251 7.34 -24.40 8.42
C ALA A 251 7.98 -25.00 9.68
N PRO A 252 7.17 -25.49 10.63
CA PRO A 252 7.67 -26.27 11.76
C PRO A 252 8.48 -27.49 11.29
N ARG A 253 9.50 -27.88 12.07
CA ARG A 253 10.24 -29.12 11.76
C ARG A 253 9.33 -30.33 11.93
N GLY A 254 9.30 -31.19 10.91
CA GLY A 254 8.49 -32.40 10.94
C GLY A 254 7.00 -32.17 10.65
N ASP A 255 6.65 -31.01 10.11
CA ASP A 255 5.32 -30.75 9.56
C ASP A 255 4.91 -31.85 8.56
N ALA A 256 3.73 -32.42 8.76
CA ALA A 256 3.22 -33.53 7.96
C ALA A 256 2.97 -33.14 6.49
N GLY A 257 2.72 -31.85 6.22
CA GLY A 257 2.56 -31.29 4.89
C GLY A 257 3.87 -30.96 4.18
N VAL A 258 5.03 -31.24 4.80
CA VAL A 258 6.34 -30.98 4.22
C VAL A 258 7.09 -32.28 3.95
N GLN A 259 7.31 -32.58 2.67
CA GLN A 259 8.17 -33.67 2.24
C GLN A 259 9.61 -33.20 2.14
N THR A 260 10.46 -33.61 3.09
CA THR A 260 11.90 -33.35 3.01
C THR A 260 12.58 -34.30 2.03
N VAL A 261 13.23 -33.73 1.00
CA VAL A 261 13.98 -34.46 -0.02
C VAL A 261 15.45 -34.61 0.39
N MET A 262 16.02 -33.57 1.00
CA MET A 262 17.40 -33.55 1.48
C MET A 262 17.47 -32.92 2.87
N HIS A 263 18.17 -33.58 3.79
CA HIS A 263 18.47 -33.03 5.11
C HIS A 263 19.89 -32.47 5.12
N LEU A 264 20.06 -31.29 5.72
CA LEU A 264 21.38 -30.76 6.02
C LEU A 264 21.83 -31.31 7.36
N GLU A 265 22.96 -32.03 7.37
CA GLU A 265 23.58 -32.49 8.61
C GLU A 265 23.95 -31.33 9.54
N HIS A 266 24.33 -30.19 8.94
CA HIS A 266 24.61 -28.94 9.62
C HIS A 266 23.69 -27.85 9.06
N PRO A 267 22.60 -27.49 9.77
CA PRO A 267 21.70 -26.43 9.36
C PRO A 267 22.40 -25.09 9.12
N VAL A 268 21.84 -24.26 8.25
CA VAL A 268 22.39 -22.96 7.88
C VAL A 268 21.57 -21.85 8.55
N PRO A 269 22.13 -21.11 9.51
CA PRO A 269 21.43 -19.98 10.12
C PRO A 269 21.05 -18.92 9.08
N ILE A 270 19.80 -18.46 9.08
CA ILE A 270 19.30 -17.52 8.07
C ILE A 270 20.05 -16.18 8.09
N GLY A 271 20.52 -15.74 9.26
CA GLY A 271 21.33 -14.54 9.40
C GLY A 271 22.71 -14.60 8.72
N ARG A 272 23.16 -15.79 8.29
CA ARG A 272 24.40 -15.93 7.50
C ARG A 272 24.12 -15.78 6.01
N ALA A 273 23.84 -14.55 5.58
CA ALA A 273 23.38 -14.23 4.23
C ALA A 273 24.18 -14.88 3.10
N ARG A 274 25.53 -14.91 3.18
CA ARG A 274 26.37 -15.56 2.15
C ARG A 274 26.18 -17.08 2.06
N SER A 275 26.01 -17.73 3.22
CA SER A 275 25.75 -19.17 3.29
C SER A 275 24.32 -19.48 2.84
N LEU A 276 23.33 -18.71 3.31
CA LEU A 276 21.94 -18.81 2.89
C LEU A 276 21.81 -18.63 1.38
N ARG A 277 22.47 -17.61 0.82
CA ARG A 277 22.51 -17.36 -0.62
C ARG A 277 23.05 -18.55 -1.40
N LYS A 278 24.12 -19.19 -0.91
CA LYS A 278 24.70 -20.35 -1.58
C LYS A 278 23.74 -21.55 -1.60
N VAL A 279 23.06 -21.83 -0.49
CA VAL A 279 22.10 -22.95 -0.44
C VAL A 279 20.81 -22.64 -1.19
N LEU A 280 20.44 -21.36 -1.36
CA LEU A 280 19.28 -20.95 -2.17
C LEU A 280 19.35 -21.47 -3.62
N GLU A 281 20.55 -21.75 -4.16
CA GLU A 281 20.69 -22.40 -5.47
C GLU A 281 20.09 -23.82 -5.53
N LEU A 282 19.76 -24.42 -4.39
CA LEU A 282 19.10 -25.72 -4.32
C LEU A 282 17.57 -25.63 -4.45
N SER A 283 16.97 -24.44 -4.30
CA SER A 283 15.52 -24.25 -4.50
C SER A 283 15.21 -24.01 -5.98
N VAL A 284 15.01 -25.10 -6.72
CA VAL A 284 14.74 -25.09 -8.16
C VAL A 284 13.45 -25.86 -8.44
N GLY A 285 12.60 -25.32 -9.32
CA GLY A 285 11.34 -25.97 -9.67
C GLY A 285 10.37 -25.99 -8.49
N ASP A 286 9.95 -27.19 -8.07
CA ASP A 286 9.07 -27.43 -6.93
C ASP A 286 9.82 -27.62 -5.59
N LEU A 287 11.15 -27.46 -5.59
CA LEU A 287 11.97 -27.57 -4.39
C LEU A 287 12.17 -26.21 -3.72
N HIS A 288 11.97 -26.19 -2.41
CA HIS A 288 12.13 -25.04 -1.53
C HIS A 288 13.19 -25.35 -0.46
N LEU A 289 13.89 -24.32 0.01
CA LEU A 289 14.65 -24.43 1.25
C LEU A 289 13.70 -24.59 2.42
N LEU A 290 13.89 -25.60 3.27
CA LEU A 290 13.07 -25.79 4.46
C LEU A 290 13.69 -25.05 5.64
N CYS A 291 12.94 -24.11 6.19
CA CYS A 291 13.39 -23.20 7.24
C CYS A 291 12.40 -23.24 8.41
N ASP A 292 12.93 -23.40 9.61
CA ASP A 292 12.13 -23.38 10.83
C ASP A 292 11.94 -21.97 11.40
N GLY A 293 12.41 -20.93 10.70
CA GLY A 293 12.41 -19.55 11.16
C GLY A 293 13.73 -19.05 11.75
N ARG A 294 14.69 -19.95 12.04
CA ARG A 294 16.04 -19.60 12.49
C ARG A 294 17.12 -20.12 11.56
N GLU A 295 16.93 -21.33 11.05
CA GLU A 295 17.90 -21.98 10.20
C GLU A 295 17.24 -22.84 9.13
N VAL A 296 17.91 -22.91 7.98
CA VAL A 296 17.57 -23.83 6.92
C VAL A 296 18.09 -25.20 7.29
N TYR A 297 17.21 -26.17 7.43
CA TYR A 297 17.52 -27.54 7.86
C TYR A 297 17.52 -28.55 6.70
N GLY A 298 17.03 -28.16 5.53
CA GLY A 298 16.90 -29.07 4.41
C GLY A 298 16.38 -28.42 3.13
N VAL A 299 16.10 -29.28 2.16
CA VAL A 299 15.42 -28.96 0.90
C VAL A 299 14.26 -29.94 0.75
N GLY A 300 13.11 -29.44 0.34
CA GLY A 300 11.92 -30.26 0.23
C GLY A 300 10.82 -29.58 -0.56
N LYS A 301 9.63 -30.15 -0.49
CA LYS A 301 8.46 -29.67 -1.20
C LYS A 301 7.21 -29.82 -0.34
N LEU A 302 6.21 -29.03 -0.68
CA LEU A 302 4.89 -29.16 -0.09
C LEU A 302 4.20 -30.43 -0.60
N ASP A 303 3.57 -31.15 0.32
CA ASP A 303 2.61 -32.19 -0.01
C ASP A 303 1.29 -31.53 -0.45
N PRO A 304 0.84 -31.72 -1.71
CA PRO A 304 -0.40 -31.12 -2.18
C PRO A 304 -1.66 -31.68 -1.50
N ASP A 305 -1.60 -32.88 -0.94
CA ASP A 305 -2.77 -33.59 -0.39
C ASP A 305 -2.98 -33.33 1.12
N THR A 306 -2.01 -32.69 1.77
CA THR A 306 -2.05 -32.39 3.21
C THR A 306 -2.48 -30.94 3.45
N PRO A 307 -3.53 -30.69 4.26
CA PRO A 307 -3.92 -29.34 4.64
C PRO A 307 -2.75 -28.59 5.29
N ARG A 308 -2.58 -27.32 4.89
CA ARG A 308 -1.51 -26.46 5.38
C ARG A 308 -2.00 -25.71 6.60
N GLU A 309 -1.29 -25.83 7.71
CA GLU A 309 -1.42 -24.91 8.84
C GLU A 309 -0.09 -24.16 8.98
N HIS A 310 -0.15 -22.83 9.01
CA HIS A 310 1.01 -21.97 9.28
C HIS A 310 2.25 -22.20 8.40
N THR A 311 2.06 -22.61 7.15
CA THR A 311 3.16 -22.82 6.21
C THR A 311 3.25 -21.67 5.22
N PHE A 312 4.33 -20.90 5.30
CA PHE A 312 4.52 -19.69 4.50
C PHE A 312 5.71 -19.82 3.56
N GLU A 313 5.69 -19.09 2.45
CA GLU A 313 6.77 -19.11 1.47
C GLU A 313 7.36 -17.70 1.28
N ALA A 314 8.66 -17.55 1.55
CA ALA A 314 9.42 -16.38 1.12
C ALA A 314 10.02 -16.66 -0.27
N ARG A 315 9.52 -15.96 -1.29
CA ARG A 315 9.96 -16.05 -2.68
C ARG A 315 10.99 -14.97 -2.97
N ILE A 316 12.23 -15.37 -3.22
CA ILE A 316 13.33 -14.48 -3.56
C ILE A 316 13.35 -14.25 -5.07
N ALA A 317 13.05 -13.04 -5.52
CA ALA A 317 13.11 -12.65 -6.93
C ALA A 317 14.52 -12.19 -7.36
N GLY A 318 15.35 -11.80 -6.39
CA GLY A 318 16.71 -11.31 -6.59
C GLY A 318 16.74 -9.79 -6.78
N ASN A 319 17.95 -9.22 -6.94
CA ASN A 319 18.15 -7.77 -7.09
C ASN A 319 17.51 -6.94 -5.97
N GLY A 320 17.52 -7.45 -4.74
CA GLY A 320 16.92 -6.80 -3.57
C GLY A 320 15.40 -6.95 -3.46
N SER A 321 14.78 -7.80 -4.29
CA SER A 321 13.33 -8.04 -4.30
C SER A 321 12.97 -9.43 -3.77
N TRP A 322 11.95 -9.49 -2.92
CA TRP A 322 11.34 -10.73 -2.44
C TRP A 322 9.90 -10.50 -1.96
N GLU A 323 9.14 -11.59 -1.85
CA GLU A 323 7.74 -11.58 -1.45
C GLU A 323 7.43 -12.68 -0.43
N LEU A 324 6.44 -12.43 0.43
CA LEU A 324 5.91 -13.39 1.40
C LEU A 324 4.53 -13.87 0.97
N TRP A 325 4.34 -15.19 0.96
CA TRP A 325 3.15 -15.85 0.44
C TRP A 325 2.57 -16.86 1.44
N ASP A 326 1.26 -17.02 1.39
CA ASP A 326 0.54 -18.18 1.94
C ASP A 326 -0.28 -18.79 0.81
N GLY A 327 0.17 -19.95 0.32
CA GLY A 327 -0.35 -20.55 -0.91
C GLY A 327 -0.26 -19.61 -2.11
N ASP A 328 -1.41 -19.24 -2.64
CA ASP A 328 -1.54 -18.34 -3.80
C ASP A 328 -1.82 -16.88 -3.40
N VAL A 329 -1.85 -16.58 -2.09
CA VAL A 329 -2.12 -15.24 -1.59
C VAL A 329 -0.81 -14.58 -1.17
N PRO A 330 -0.39 -13.48 -1.83
CA PRO A 330 0.77 -12.72 -1.40
C PRO A 330 0.36 -11.74 -0.29
N TYR A 331 1.18 -11.64 0.76
CA TYR A 331 0.91 -10.78 1.93
C TYR A 331 1.83 -9.56 2.02
N LEU A 332 3.07 -9.69 1.56
CA LEU A 332 4.09 -8.64 1.66
C LEU A 332 5.04 -8.74 0.47
N ARG A 333 5.37 -7.60 -0.12
CA ARG A 333 6.47 -7.46 -1.07
C ARG A 333 7.48 -6.47 -0.52
N VAL A 334 8.76 -6.80 -0.67
CA VAL A 334 9.85 -5.91 -0.30
C VAL A 334 10.76 -5.73 -1.51
N ASP A 335 10.94 -4.47 -1.93
CA ASP A 335 11.86 -4.10 -3.00
C ASP A 335 12.91 -3.14 -2.43
N ASN A 336 14.18 -3.55 -2.45
CA ASN A 336 15.31 -2.79 -1.92
C ASN A 336 15.11 -2.29 -0.47
N GLY A 337 14.50 -3.13 0.38
CA GLY A 337 14.23 -2.83 1.78
C GLY A 337 13.03 -1.90 2.02
N VAL A 338 12.26 -1.56 0.98
CA VAL A 338 10.98 -0.85 1.08
C VAL A 338 9.84 -1.84 0.97
N ALA A 339 9.04 -1.93 2.03
CA ALA A 339 7.92 -2.84 2.15
C ALA A 339 6.62 -2.23 1.61
N ALA A 340 5.85 -3.01 0.87
CA ALA A 340 4.52 -2.64 0.38
C ALA A 340 3.60 -3.86 0.30
N MET A 341 2.30 -3.61 0.17
CA MET A 341 1.35 -4.62 -0.25
C MET A 341 1.80 -5.17 -1.61
N PRO A 342 1.73 -6.50 -1.81
CA PRO A 342 1.91 -7.09 -3.12
C PRO A 342 0.85 -6.52 -4.05
N ARG A 343 1.29 -5.77 -5.05
CA ARG A 343 0.43 -5.34 -6.14
C ARG A 343 0.64 -6.33 -7.27
N GLU A 344 -0.44 -6.79 -7.89
CA GLU A 344 -0.31 -7.31 -9.24
C GLU A 344 0.37 -6.21 -10.07
N LEU A 345 1.52 -6.54 -10.64
CA LEU A 345 2.39 -5.57 -11.30
C LEU A 345 1.69 -4.91 -12.50
N LEU A 346 0.56 -5.48 -12.93
CA LEU A 346 -0.50 -4.94 -13.78
C LEU A 346 -1.66 -5.96 -13.84
N ASP A 347 -2.89 -5.54 -13.61
CA ASP A 347 -4.09 -6.39 -13.78
C ASP A 347 -4.44 -6.55 -15.29
N GLU A 348 -4.90 -7.73 -15.71
CA GLU A 348 -5.36 -7.97 -17.09
C GLU A 348 -6.51 -7.03 -17.46
N ASP A 349 -7.35 -6.65 -16.49
CA ASP A 349 -8.42 -5.67 -16.70
C ASP A 349 -7.86 -4.26 -16.92
N GLU A 350 -6.86 -3.81 -16.14
CA GLU A 350 -6.20 -2.51 -16.34
C GLU A 350 -5.47 -2.45 -17.70
N PHE A 351 -4.83 -3.56 -18.08
CA PHE A 351 -4.22 -3.71 -19.41
C PHE A 351 -5.27 -3.59 -20.52
N SER A 352 -6.37 -4.34 -20.40
CA SER A 352 -7.44 -4.36 -21.39
C SER A 352 -8.10 -2.98 -21.54
N VAL A 353 -8.36 -2.28 -20.44
CA VAL A 353 -8.87 -0.89 -20.46
C VAL A 353 -7.92 0.05 -21.18
N THR A 354 -6.61 -0.11 -20.99
CA THR A 354 -5.61 0.72 -21.68
C THR A 354 -5.56 0.40 -23.18
N VAL A 355 -5.56 -0.88 -23.56
CA VAL A 355 -5.62 -1.32 -24.96
C VAL A 355 -6.88 -0.78 -25.65
N ASP A 356 -8.05 -0.91 -25.04
CA ASP A 356 -9.31 -0.42 -25.59
C ASP A 356 -9.31 1.10 -25.77
N ARG A 357 -8.59 1.83 -24.89
CA ARG A 357 -8.51 3.30 -24.98
C ARG A 357 -7.55 3.75 -26.08
N VAL A 358 -6.39 3.10 -26.20
CA VAL A 358 -5.37 3.48 -27.20
C VAL A 358 -5.73 2.91 -28.58
N PHE A 359 -6.36 1.74 -28.63
CA PHE A 359 -6.73 1.02 -29.86
C PHE A 359 -8.20 0.56 -29.84
N PRO A 360 -9.17 1.47 -30.03
CA PRO A 360 -10.60 1.15 -29.91
C PRO A 360 -11.13 0.08 -30.88
N GLU A 361 -10.41 -0.16 -31.99
CA GLU A 361 -10.79 -1.12 -33.02
C GLU A 361 -10.22 -2.54 -32.77
N VAL A 362 -9.42 -2.72 -31.72
CA VAL A 362 -8.82 -4.02 -31.39
C VAL A 362 -9.87 -4.96 -30.83
N SER A 363 -9.96 -6.17 -31.41
CA SER A 363 -10.83 -7.21 -30.85
C SER A 363 -10.31 -7.71 -29.49
N ALA A 364 -11.23 -8.10 -28.59
CA ALA A 364 -10.87 -8.69 -27.29
C ALA A 364 -9.90 -9.88 -27.39
N ARG A 365 -9.96 -10.66 -28.48
CA ARG A 365 -9.01 -11.75 -28.75
C ARG A 365 -7.58 -11.23 -28.95
N ASN A 366 -7.41 -10.12 -29.64
CA ASN A 366 -6.11 -9.51 -29.88
C ASN A 366 -5.59 -8.82 -28.63
N ALA A 367 -6.45 -8.15 -27.86
CA ALA A 367 -6.09 -7.60 -26.55
C ALA A 367 -5.52 -8.68 -25.61
N ARG A 368 -6.21 -9.83 -25.48
CA ARG A 368 -5.70 -10.99 -24.73
C ARG A 368 -4.37 -11.52 -25.26
N TYR A 369 -4.16 -11.49 -26.57
CA TYR A 369 -2.89 -11.92 -27.16
C TYR A 369 -1.75 -10.94 -26.81
N LEU A 370 -2.00 -9.63 -26.85
CA LEU A 370 -1.03 -8.62 -26.40
C LEU A 370 -0.72 -8.78 -24.90
N TRP A 371 -1.72 -9.11 -24.08
CA TRP A 371 -1.52 -9.43 -22.67
C TRP A 371 -0.62 -10.65 -22.48
N GLN A 372 -0.85 -11.73 -23.23
CA GLN A 372 0.01 -12.91 -23.20
C GLN A 372 1.46 -12.60 -23.59
N ILE A 373 1.68 -11.70 -24.56
CA ILE A 373 3.02 -11.22 -24.91
C ILE A 373 3.62 -10.45 -23.72
N ALA A 374 2.90 -9.48 -23.14
CA ALA A 374 3.38 -8.69 -22.01
C ALA A 374 3.75 -9.56 -20.80
N LYS A 375 2.92 -10.55 -20.48
CA LYS A 375 3.16 -11.54 -19.42
C LYS A 375 4.35 -12.45 -19.72
N ALA A 376 4.54 -12.87 -20.97
CA ALA A 376 5.74 -13.63 -21.35
C ALA A 376 7.01 -12.77 -21.23
N CYS A 377 6.93 -11.47 -21.53
CA CYS A 377 8.03 -10.54 -21.32
C CYS A 377 8.38 -10.37 -19.84
N SER A 378 7.40 -10.39 -18.92
CA SER A 378 7.65 -10.28 -17.47
C SER A 378 8.40 -11.45 -16.86
N GLN A 379 8.46 -12.58 -17.56
CA GLN A 379 9.22 -13.76 -17.16
C GLN A 379 10.68 -13.72 -17.63
N GLN A 380 11.06 -12.75 -18.46
CA GLN A 380 12.43 -12.62 -18.96
C GLN A 380 13.39 -12.20 -17.84
N PRO A 381 14.65 -12.67 -17.87
CA PRO A 381 15.65 -12.31 -16.86
C PRO A 381 16.15 -10.86 -16.99
N HIS A 382 15.81 -10.17 -18.08
CA HIS A 382 16.29 -8.84 -18.41
C HIS A 382 15.10 -7.93 -18.74
N GLY A 383 15.28 -6.63 -18.50
CA GLY A 383 14.25 -5.64 -18.80
C GLY A 383 13.91 -5.64 -20.30
N THR A 384 12.62 -5.69 -20.61
CA THR A 384 12.09 -5.82 -21.97
C THR A 384 11.25 -4.61 -22.33
N MET A 385 11.21 -4.21 -23.61
CA MET A 385 10.30 -3.19 -24.10
C MET A 385 9.52 -3.70 -25.30
N LEU A 386 8.20 -3.52 -25.27
CA LEU A 386 7.30 -3.84 -26.37
C LEU A 386 6.56 -2.56 -26.77
N VAL A 387 6.60 -2.23 -28.06
CA VAL A 387 5.88 -1.08 -28.63
C VAL A 387 4.75 -1.61 -29.49
N VAL A 388 3.51 -1.32 -29.10
CA VAL A 388 2.33 -1.56 -29.90
C VAL A 388 2.04 -0.29 -30.69
N HIS A 389 2.25 -0.32 -32.00
CA HIS A 389 2.07 0.85 -32.86
C HIS A 389 0.93 0.60 -33.86
N PRO A 390 -0.04 1.52 -34.02
CA PRO A 390 -1.17 1.31 -34.92
C PRO A 390 -0.72 1.11 -36.37
N GLU A 391 0.30 1.87 -36.78
CA GLU A 391 0.94 1.80 -38.10
C GLU A 391 2.30 1.08 -38.04
N ALA A 392 2.35 -0.11 -37.42
CA ALA A 392 3.61 -0.81 -37.12
C ALA A 392 4.47 -1.12 -38.36
N GLU A 393 3.86 -1.32 -39.53
CA GLU A 393 4.59 -1.59 -40.76
C GLU A 393 5.38 -0.38 -41.26
N SER A 394 4.73 0.78 -41.41
CA SER A 394 5.42 2.00 -41.82
C SER A 394 6.42 2.47 -40.76
N GLU A 395 6.11 2.23 -39.49
CA GLU A 395 7.01 2.60 -38.39
C GLU A 395 8.27 1.72 -38.36
N ALA A 396 8.12 0.40 -38.60
CA ALA A 396 9.26 -0.48 -38.77
C ALA A 396 10.17 -0.02 -39.91
N GLN A 397 9.59 0.43 -41.04
CA GLN A 397 10.35 0.97 -42.18
C GLN A 397 11.09 2.27 -41.82
N ARG A 398 10.44 3.18 -41.09
CA ARG A 398 11.06 4.44 -40.63
C ARG A 398 12.25 4.18 -39.71
N LEU A 399 12.13 3.21 -38.81
CA LEU A 399 13.14 2.86 -37.81
C LEU A 399 14.20 1.86 -38.32
N LEU A 400 14.13 1.40 -39.56
CA LEU A 400 15.08 0.44 -40.17
C LEU A 400 16.57 0.72 -39.90
N PRO A 401 17.08 1.97 -39.93
CA PRO A 401 18.50 2.23 -39.63
C PRO A 401 18.94 1.79 -38.22
N GLN A 402 17.98 1.56 -37.32
CA GLN A 402 18.18 1.24 -35.91
C GLN A 402 17.20 0.15 -35.42
N ALA A 403 16.84 -0.76 -36.31
CA ALA A 403 15.94 -1.89 -36.04
C ALA A 403 16.22 -3.07 -37.00
N TYR A 404 15.84 -4.28 -36.59
CA TYR A 404 15.80 -5.44 -37.48
C TYR A 404 14.35 -5.73 -37.86
N ALA A 405 13.94 -5.27 -39.04
CA ALA A 405 12.62 -5.62 -39.58
C ALA A 405 12.54 -7.12 -39.89
N ILE A 406 11.39 -7.71 -39.58
CA ILE A 406 11.09 -9.11 -39.89
C ILE A 406 9.88 -9.18 -40.80
N THR A 407 9.66 -10.34 -41.44
CA THR A 407 8.37 -10.60 -42.08
C THR A 407 7.28 -10.63 -41.00
N PRO A 408 6.19 -9.85 -41.12
CA PRO A 408 5.18 -9.74 -40.07
C PRO A 408 4.61 -11.09 -39.65
N ALA A 409 4.76 -11.44 -38.37
CA ALA A 409 4.33 -12.73 -37.86
C ALA A 409 3.90 -12.66 -36.39
N ARG A 410 2.96 -13.51 -35.99
CA ARG A 410 2.67 -13.75 -34.57
C ARG A 410 3.72 -14.69 -34.02
N LEU A 411 4.55 -14.18 -33.10
CA LEU A 411 5.63 -14.96 -32.50
C LEU A 411 5.06 -15.90 -31.42
N GLY A 412 5.43 -17.19 -31.49
CA GLY A 412 5.21 -18.11 -30.38
C GLY A 412 6.15 -17.82 -29.19
N PRO A 413 5.96 -18.47 -28.03
CA PRO A 413 6.71 -18.16 -26.80
C PRO A 413 8.24 -18.20 -26.96
N GLU A 414 8.77 -19.23 -27.63
CA GLU A 414 10.22 -19.37 -27.84
C GLU A 414 10.79 -18.26 -28.74
N ALA A 415 10.09 -17.93 -29.83
CA ALA A 415 10.50 -16.89 -30.76
C ALA A 415 10.40 -15.49 -30.12
N LEU A 416 9.38 -15.27 -29.29
CA LEU A 416 9.24 -14.04 -28.52
C LEU A 416 10.37 -13.90 -27.50
N ALA A 417 10.69 -14.95 -26.74
CA ALA A 417 11.80 -14.93 -25.79
C ALA A 417 13.14 -14.61 -26.48
N ALA A 418 13.38 -15.18 -27.66
CA ALA A 418 14.56 -14.85 -28.47
C ALA A 418 14.55 -13.38 -28.94
N ALA A 419 13.40 -12.88 -29.40
CA ALA A 419 13.22 -11.50 -29.85
C ALA A 419 13.39 -10.47 -28.74
N THR A 420 12.97 -10.78 -27.51
CA THR A 420 13.10 -9.91 -26.33
C THR A 420 14.47 -10.02 -25.67
N GLY A 421 15.27 -11.02 -26.02
CA GLY A 421 16.62 -11.23 -25.48
C GLY A 421 17.70 -10.33 -26.08
N ILE A 422 17.40 -9.58 -27.14
CA ILE A 422 18.30 -8.58 -27.72
C ILE A 422 17.99 -7.18 -27.17
N ASP A 423 18.99 -6.31 -27.15
CA ASP A 423 18.81 -4.92 -26.74
C ASP A 423 17.86 -4.16 -27.69
N GLY A 424 17.01 -3.31 -27.10
CA GLY A 424 16.01 -2.52 -27.82
C GLY A 424 14.58 -2.97 -27.53
N ALA A 425 13.65 -2.55 -28.38
CA ALA A 425 12.24 -2.89 -28.26
C ALA A 425 11.79 -3.88 -29.34
N VAL A 426 10.72 -4.60 -29.05
CA VAL A 426 9.96 -5.36 -30.06
C VAL A 426 8.81 -4.49 -30.54
N LEU A 427 8.66 -4.30 -31.84
CA LEU A 427 7.59 -3.52 -32.45
C LEU A 427 6.50 -4.44 -32.98
N VAL A 428 5.30 -4.31 -32.41
CA VAL A 428 4.12 -5.08 -32.78
C VAL A 428 2.98 -4.17 -33.23
N SER A 429 2.10 -4.71 -34.06
CA SER A 429 0.81 -4.12 -34.40
C SER A 429 -0.26 -4.46 -33.35
N PRO A 430 -1.41 -3.75 -33.33
CA PRO A 430 -2.48 -4.03 -32.38
C PRO A 430 -3.16 -5.41 -32.59
N ASP A 431 -3.00 -6.03 -33.76
CA ASP A 431 -3.40 -7.42 -34.02
C ASP A 431 -2.35 -8.46 -33.56
N GLY A 432 -1.28 -8.04 -32.90
CA GLY A 432 -0.27 -8.89 -32.28
C GLY A 432 0.79 -9.43 -33.22
N LYS A 433 0.94 -8.91 -34.43
CA LYS A 433 2.04 -9.30 -35.32
C LYS A 433 3.29 -8.49 -34.98
N CYS A 434 4.43 -9.15 -34.89
CA CYS A 434 5.73 -8.50 -34.76
C CYS A 434 6.23 -8.07 -36.14
N HIS A 435 6.62 -6.80 -36.25
CA HIS A 435 7.14 -6.19 -37.47
C HIS A 435 8.65 -5.93 -37.40
N ALA A 436 9.19 -5.68 -36.21
CA ALA A 436 10.63 -5.50 -36.01
C ALA A 436 11.07 -5.87 -34.59
N VAL A 437 12.35 -6.20 -34.45
CA VAL A 437 13.01 -6.52 -33.16
C VAL A 437 14.26 -5.67 -33.01
N GLY A 438 14.71 -5.45 -31.77
CA GLY A 438 15.90 -4.63 -31.48
C GLY A 438 15.73 -3.17 -31.88
N VAL A 439 14.50 -2.66 -31.77
CA VAL A 439 14.12 -1.31 -32.18
C VAL A 439 14.66 -0.31 -31.16
N ILE A 440 15.50 0.62 -31.60
CA ILE A 440 15.89 1.77 -30.79
C ILE A 440 14.87 2.88 -31.03
N LEU A 441 14.19 3.33 -29.97
CA LEU A 441 13.22 4.41 -30.08
C LEU A 441 13.93 5.76 -30.14
N ASP A 442 13.50 6.60 -31.08
CA ASP A 442 13.90 8.00 -31.18
C ASP A 442 12.96 8.91 -30.37
N GLY A 443 13.37 10.16 -30.17
CA GLY A 443 12.55 11.13 -29.44
C GLY A 443 13.35 12.35 -28.99
N LEU A 444 12.67 13.49 -28.89
CA LEU A 444 13.30 14.75 -28.45
C LEU A 444 13.40 14.79 -26.92
N ALA A 445 14.45 15.43 -26.41
CA ALA A 445 14.53 15.73 -24.98
C ALA A 445 13.56 16.88 -24.65
N THR A 446 12.40 16.54 -24.10
CA THR A 446 11.29 17.46 -23.82
C THR A 446 11.20 17.91 -22.36
N GLY A 447 12.13 17.47 -21.50
CA GLY A 447 12.08 17.73 -20.06
C GLY A 447 11.04 16.90 -19.28
N THR A 448 10.24 16.08 -19.97
CA THR A 448 9.23 15.17 -19.37
C THR A 448 9.80 13.82 -18.94
N GLY A 449 11.10 13.60 -19.12
CA GLY A 449 11.78 12.39 -18.64
C GLY A 449 12.02 12.45 -17.14
N ASP A 450 11.89 11.31 -16.47
CA ASP A 450 12.19 11.16 -15.06
C ASP A 450 13.62 10.60 -14.90
N PRO A 451 14.59 11.37 -14.37
CA PRO A 451 15.97 10.92 -14.20
C PRO A 451 16.12 9.74 -13.22
N SER A 452 15.14 9.52 -12.32
CA SER A 452 15.15 8.40 -11.40
C SER A 452 14.74 7.07 -12.06
N ARG A 453 14.19 7.15 -13.28
CA ARG A 453 13.72 5.99 -14.06
C ARG A 453 14.75 5.59 -15.11
N GLY A 454 14.75 4.30 -15.45
CA GLY A 454 15.69 3.73 -16.41
C GLY A 454 15.57 4.29 -17.84
N ALA A 455 16.62 4.08 -18.64
CA ALA A 455 16.71 4.57 -20.02
C ALA A 455 15.52 4.12 -20.89
N ARG A 456 15.04 2.88 -20.72
CA ARG A 456 13.86 2.35 -21.43
C ARG A 456 12.62 3.22 -21.21
N PHE A 457 12.33 3.55 -19.96
CA PHE A 457 11.20 4.41 -19.60
C PHE A 457 11.33 5.81 -20.18
N SER A 458 12.51 6.42 -20.03
CA SER A 458 12.77 7.75 -20.58
C SER A 458 12.66 7.78 -22.12
N SER A 459 13.15 6.77 -22.83
CA SER A 459 13.04 6.68 -24.29
C SER A 459 11.59 6.52 -24.73
N ALA A 460 10.81 5.68 -24.04
CA ALA A 460 9.40 5.48 -24.35
C ALA A 460 8.57 6.77 -24.20
N ILE A 461 8.79 7.54 -23.14
CA ILE A 461 8.12 8.83 -22.94
C ILE A 461 8.42 9.81 -24.08
N ARG A 462 9.69 9.92 -24.48
CA ARG A 462 10.10 10.82 -25.57
C ARG A 462 9.54 10.38 -26.91
N TYR A 463 9.52 9.08 -27.15
CA TYR A 463 8.94 8.49 -28.36
C TYR A 463 7.44 8.77 -28.47
N LEU A 464 6.68 8.49 -27.39
CA LEU A 464 5.24 8.72 -27.33
C LEU A 464 4.85 10.21 -27.45
N ALA A 465 5.72 11.12 -27.02
CA ALA A 465 5.53 12.56 -27.20
C ALA A 465 5.75 13.03 -28.65
N GLY A 466 6.38 12.21 -29.50
CA GLY A 466 6.74 12.54 -30.88
C GLY A 466 6.15 11.57 -31.90
N ALA A 467 7.02 10.85 -32.61
CA ALA A 467 6.64 9.96 -33.71
C ALA A 467 5.77 8.77 -33.25
N GLY A 468 5.85 8.37 -31.99
CA GLY A 468 5.04 7.31 -31.38
C GLY A 468 3.68 7.76 -30.88
N LYS A 469 3.19 8.96 -31.22
CA LYS A 469 1.87 9.42 -30.77
C LYS A 469 0.78 8.45 -31.22
N GLY A 470 -0.03 7.98 -30.27
CA GLY A 470 -1.08 6.98 -30.52
C GLY A 470 -0.59 5.52 -30.40
N ALA A 471 0.69 5.29 -30.13
CA ALA A 471 1.21 3.99 -29.74
C ALA A 471 1.04 3.73 -28.24
N MET A 472 1.23 2.48 -27.85
CA MET A 472 1.34 2.04 -26.47
C MET A 472 2.70 1.38 -26.28
N VAL A 473 3.41 1.71 -25.19
CA VAL A 473 4.68 1.07 -24.84
C VAL A 473 4.50 0.32 -23.53
N ILE A 474 4.85 -0.96 -23.55
CA ILE A 474 4.88 -1.85 -22.38
C ILE A 474 6.35 -2.03 -22.02
N ILE A 475 6.71 -1.63 -20.81
CA ILE A 475 8.08 -1.76 -20.30
C ILE A 475 8.04 -2.76 -19.17
N VAL A 476 8.89 -3.76 -19.27
CA VAL A 476 9.13 -4.73 -18.21
C VAL A 476 10.50 -4.44 -17.61
N SER A 477 10.59 -4.18 -16.31
CA SER A 477 11.88 -4.07 -15.62
C SER A 477 12.43 -5.44 -15.21
N GLU A 478 13.70 -5.46 -14.82
CA GLU A 478 14.43 -6.69 -14.45
C GLU A 478 13.85 -7.38 -13.20
N ASP A 479 13.12 -6.64 -12.37
CA ASP A 479 12.37 -7.10 -11.20
C ASP A 479 10.94 -7.60 -11.55
N GLY A 480 10.62 -7.69 -12.84
CA GLY A 480 9.34 -8.19 -13.36
C GLY A 480 8.21 -7.15 -13.41
N LYS A 481 8.42 -5.92 -12.94
CA LYS A 481 7.39 -4.89 -12.96
C LYS A 481 7.04 -4.45 -14.37
N ILE A 482 5.74 -4.34 -14.65
CA ILE A 482 5.22 -3.90 -15.94
C ILE A 482 4.73 -2.46 -15.81
N ASP A 483 5.26 -1.58 -16.66
CA ASP A 483 4.78 -0.21 -16.82
C ASP A 483 4.12 -0.05 -18.18
N LEU A 484 2.85 0.39 -18.18
CA LEU A 484 2.13 0.77 -19.38
C LEU A 484 2.25 2.28 -19.63
N LEU A 485 2.62 2.63 -20.85
CA LEU A 485 2.63 4.00 -21.33
C LEU A 485 1.76 4.12 -22.61
N PRO A 486 0.95 5.18 -22.77
CA PRO A 486 0.77 6.28 -21.82
C PRO A 486 0.01 5.85 -20.56
N LYS A 487 0.33 6.45 -19.40
CA LYS A 487 -0.41 6.19 -18.16
C LYS A 487 -1.83 6.73 -18.28
N THR A 488 -2.78 5.80 -18.26
CA THR A 488 -4.20 6.07 -18.37
C THR A 488 -4.79 6.54 -17.05
N LYS A 489 -5.40 7.74 -17.04
CA LYS A 489 -6.30 8.12 -15.94
C LYS A 489 -7.66 7.44 -16.12
N ARG A 490 -8.28 7.06 -14.99
CA ARG A 490 -9.59 6.39 -14.97
C ARG A 490 -10.66 7.29 -15.61
N ARG A 491 -11.63 6.71 -16.33
CA ARG A 491 -12.78 7.51 -16.78
C ARG A 491 -13.68 7.89 -15.60
N VAL A 492 -14.11 9.15 -15.55
CA VAL A 492 -14.99 9.67 -14.50
C VAL A 492 -16.25 10.30 -15.09
N ARG A 493 -17.28 10.53 -14.27
CA ARG A 493 -18.44 11.33 -14.68
C ARG A 493 -18.16 12.81 -14.48
N ARG A 494 -18.56 13.67 -15.41
CA ARG A 494 -18.41 15.13 -15.27
C ARG A 494 -19.11 15.64 -14.01
N ALA A 495 -20.29 15.10 -13.70
CA ALA A 495 -21.03 15.41 -12.49
C ALA A 495 -20.30 15.01 -11.18
N THR A 496 -19.40 14.02 -11.22
CA THR A 496 -18.58 13.68 -10.04
C THR A 496 -17.48 14.72 -9.83
N VAL A 497 -16.82 15.16 -10.90
CA VAL A 497 -15.82 16.23 -10.86
C VAL A 497 -16.45 17.52 -10.33
N GLN A 498 -17.58 17.93 -10.92
CA GLN A 498 -18.28 19.16 -10.49
C GLN A 498 -18.69 19.11 -9.01
N ARG A 499 -19.26 18.00 -8.54
CA ARG A 499 -19.65 17.85 -7.13
C ARG A 499 -18.47 17.96 -6.17
N ALA A 500 -17.28 17.53 -6.55
CA ALA A 500 -16.09 17.68 -5.71
C ALA A 500 -15.66 19.16 -5.61
N VAL A 501 -15.67 19.87 -6.73
CA VAL A 501 -15.41 21.32 -6.78
C VAL A 501 -16.45 22.09 -5.95
N ASP A 502 -17.74 21.82 -6.14
CA ASP A 502 -18.82 22.50 -5.39
C ASP A 502 -18.69 22.28 -3.87
N ARG A 503 -18.30 21.07 -3.46
CA ARG A 503 -18.05 20.75 -2.04
C ARG A 503 -16.87 21.54 -1.48
N LEU A 504 -15.80 21.70 -2.24
CA LEU A 504 -14.64 22.51 -1.83
C LEU A 504 -15.04 23.98 -1.68
N VAL A 505 -15.71 24.53 -2.70
CA VAL A 505 -16.18 25.92 -2.68
C VAL A 505 -17.11 26.16 -1.50
N THR A 506 -18.07 25.26 -1.25
CA THR A 506 -18.95 25.34 -0.08
C THR A 506 -18.16 25.29 1.23
N ALA A 507 -17.20 24.37 1.35
CA ALA A 507 -16.37 24.24 2.54
C ALA A 507 -15.38 25.40 2.74
N SER A 508 -15.13 26.22 1.70
CA SER A 508 -14.32 27.43 1.79
C SER A 508 -15.10 28.66 2.29
N ALA A 509 -16.38 28.54 2.60
CA ALA A 509 -17.16 29.65 3.15
C ALA A 509 -16.69 30.04 4.57
N GLU A 510 -17.00 31.26 5.00
CA GLU A 510 -16.71 31.71 6.36
C GLU A 510 -17.56 30.96 7.40
N GLY A 511 -16.95 30.63 8.55
CA GLY A 511 -17.61 29.89 9.62
C GLY A 511 -17.72 28.37 9.38
N GLU A 512 -17.30 27.89 8.22
CA GLU A 512 -17.22 26.46 7.94
C GLU A 512 -16.05 25.79 8.66
N ASP A 513 -16.22 24.49 8.89
CA ASP A 513 -15.26 23.63 9.55
C ASP A 513 -13.94 23.51 8.75
N PRO A 514 -12.77 23.88 9.32
CA PRO A 514 -11.47 23.72 8.66
C PRO A 514 -11.19 22.29 8.18
N ASP A 515 -11.63 21.27 8.92
CA ASP A 515 -11.41 19.87 8.54
C ASP A 515 -12.31 19.45 7.37
N ARG A 516 -13.48 20.08 7.21
CA ARG A 516 -14.34 19.88 6.06
C ARG A 516 -13.68 20.43 4.81
N PHE A 517 -13.03 21.60 4.90
CA PHE A 517 -12.26 22.18 3.80
C PHE A 517 -11.08 21.29 3.41
N LEU A 518 -10.22 20.90 4.37
CA LEU A 518 -9.04 20.07 4.08
C LEU A 518 -9.42 18.74 3.39
N ARG A 519 -10.52 18.12 3.80
CA ARG A 519 -11.02 16.88 3.17
C ARG A 519 -11.55 17.13 1.75
N ALA A 520 -12.27 18.22 1.53
CA ALA A 520 -12.75 18.57 0.21
C ALA A 520 -11.57 18.93 -0.73
N ASP A 521 -10.54 19.58 -0.19
CA ASP A 521 -9.34 19.97 -0.91
C ASP A 521 -8.54 18.74 -1.35
N LYS A 522 -8.26 17.79 -0.44
CA LYS A 522 -7.63 16.50 -0.77
C LYS A 522 -8.43 15.72 -1.82
N ALA A 523 -9.77 15.75 -1.75
CA ALA A 523 -10.61 15.11 -2.74
C ALA A 523 -10.53 15.77 -4.13
N VAL A 524 -10.31 17.09 -4.18
CA VAL A 524 -10.07 17.83 -5.43
C VAL A 524 -8.66 17.58 -5.96
N GLU A 525 -7.63 17.59 -5.11
CA GLU A 525 -6.24 17.25 -5.46
C GLU A 525 -6.16 15.92 -6.22
N ALA A 526 -6.91 14.90 -5.76
CA ALA A 526 -6.96 13.59 -6.41
C ALA A 526 -7.56 13.58 -7.82
N ILE A 527 -8.28 14.64 -8.21
CA ILE A 527 -8.97 14.75 -9.51
C ILE A 527 -8.55 15.99 -10.33
N GLU A 528 -7.47 16.69 -9.95
CA GLU A 528 -7.03 17.92 -10.63
C GLU A 528 -6.83 17.72 -12.14
N PHE A 529 -6.39 16.52 -12.56
CA PHE A 529 -6.26 16.13 -13.97
C PHE A 529 -7.52 16.35 -14.80
N TYR A 530 -8.72 16.23 -14.21
CA TYR A 530 -10.00 16.30 -14.92
C TYR A 530 -10.63 17.69 -14.91
N LEU A 531 -9.98 18.68 -14.28
CA LEU A 531 -10.56 20.02 -14.14
C LEU A 531 -10.41 20.81 -15.43
N ASN A 532 -11.49 21.47 -15.84
CA ASN A 532 -11.44 22.48 -16.88
C ASN A 532 -11.03 23.85 -16.30
N GLN A 533 -10.89 24.86 -17.15
CA GLN A 533 -10.41 26.18 -16.73
C GLN A 533 -11.30 26.81 -15.63
N ASP A 534 -12.62 26.82 -15.82
CA ASP A 534 -13.56 27.41 -14.86
C ASP A 534 -13.50 26.71 -13.49
N GLN A 535 -13.32 25.39 -13.49
CA GLN A 535 -13.16 24.60 -12.27
C GLN A 535 -11.82 24.86 -11.59
N CYS A 536 -10.71 24.95 -12.35
CA CYS A 536 -9.41 25.36 -11.81
C CYS A 536 -9.50 26.75 -11.15
N ASP A 537 -10.14 27.70 -11.80
CA ASP A 537 -10.30 29.06 -11.28
C ASP A 537 -11.13 29.06 -9.98
N ALA A 538 -12.22 28.28 -9.92
CA ALA A 538 -13.03 28.12 -8.71
C ALA A 538 -12.25 27.49 -7.54
N VAL A 539 -11.45 26.46 -7.82
CA VAL A 539 -10.59 25.80 -6.82
C VAL A 539 -9.51 26.76 -6.31
N ASN A 540 -8.84 27.49 -7.20
CA ASN A 540 -7.83 28.48 -6.86
C ASN A 540 -8.41 29.58 -5.97
N ALA A 541 -9.59 30.11 -6.32
CA ALA A 541 -10.29 31.12 -5.52
C ALA A 541 -10.71 30.60 -4.13
N ALA A 542 -11.20 29.36 -4.06
CA ALA A 542 -11.56 28.73 -2.78
C ALA A 542 -10.33 28.55 -1.86
N ARG A 543 -9.20 28.09 -2.41
CA ARG A 543 -7.92 27.95 -1.70
C ARG A 543 -7.39 29.30 -1.20
N GLU A 544 -7.39 30.32 -2.06
CA GLU A 544 -6.97 31.68 -1.72
C GLU A 544 -7.84 32.29 -0.61
N ALA A 545 -9.17 32.08 -0.65
CA ALA A 545 -10.09 32.58 0.37
C ALA A 545 -9.80 31.98 1.76
N VAL A 546 -9.51 30.68 1.85
CA VAL A 546 -9.11 30.05 3.12
C VAL A 546 -7.74 30.53 3.58
N GLU A 547 -6.79 30.63 2.65
CA GLU A 547 -5.43 31.09 2.92
C GLU A 547 -5.40 32.52 3.51
N GLY A 548 -6.16 33.44 2.91
CA GLY A 548 -6.28 34.82 3.41
C GLY A 548 -6.83 34.88 4.83
N ARG A 549 -7.87 34.08 5.16
CA ARG A 549 -8.45 34.06 6.51
C ARG A 549 -7.54 33.41 7.55
N GLN A 550 -6.83 32.34 7.19
CA GLN A 550 -5.88 31.68 8.09
C GLN A 550 -4.69 32.60 8.42
N TRP A 551 -4.25 33.41 7.46
CA TRP A 551 -3.24 34.44 7.68
C TRP A 551 -3.69 35.47 8.72
N ASP A 552 -4.93 35.98 8.59
CA ASP A 552 -5.47 37.00 9.49
C ASP A 552 -5.68 36.49 10.92
N LEU A 553 -6.09 35.22 11.08
CA LEU A 553 -6.42 34.63 12.39
C LEU A 553 -5.24 34.00 13.12
N ALA A 554 -4.34 33.32 12.39
CA ALA A 554 -3.31 32.46 12.99
C ALA A 554 -1.88 32.79 12.56
N ARG A 555 -1.67 33.72 11.62
CA ARG A 555 -0.35 34.05 11.02
C ARG A 555 0.39 32.84 10.43
N VAL A 556 -0.34 31.75 10.15
CA VAL A 556 0.15 30.54 9.48
C VAL A 556 -0.40 30.52 8.06
N ARG A 557 0.43 30.18 7.09
CA ARG A 557 0.09 30.16 5.66
C ARG A 557 0.41 28.79 5.06
N ARG A 558 -0.61 28.04 4.65
CA ARG A 558 -0.42 26.95 3.67
C ARG A 558 -0.48 27.60 2.30
N GLN A 559 0.65 27.64 1.61
CA GLN A 559 0.72 28.20 0.27
C GLN A 559 0.21 27.17 -0.73
N TYR A 560 -0.80 27.54 -1.51
CA TYR A 560 -1.27 26.73 -2.63
C TYR A 560 -0.58 27.20 -3.91
N ILE A 561 -0.18 26.25 -4.75
CA ILE A 561 0.28 26.55 -6.11
C ILE A 561 -0.98 26.61 -6.97
N PRO A 562 -1.24 27.72 -7.69
CA PRO A 562 -2.39 27.79 -8.58
C PRO A 562 -2.35 26.69 -9.62
N ILE A 563 -3.47 26.01 -9.81
CA ILE A 563 -3.62 24.93 -10.77
C ILE A 563 -4.20 25.45 -12.09
N ALA A 564 -3.91 24.73 -13.17
CA ALA A 564 -4.45 24.96 -14.51
C ALA A 564 -4.80 23.61 -15.17
N PRO A 565 -5.65 23.60 -16.21
CA PRO A 565 -6.02 22.37 -16.89
C PRO A 565 -4.79 21.59 -17.41
N ASP A 566 -4.80 20.27 -17.22
CA ASP A 566 -3.73 19.40 -17.71
C ASP A 566 -3.76 19.34 -19.25
N PRO A 567 -2.66 19.63 -19.97
CA PRO A 567 -2.63 19.58 -21.43
C PRO A 567 -2.94 18.21 -22.05
N ALA A 568 -2.81 17.12 -21.27
CA ALA A 568 -3.13 15.76 -21.69
C ALA A 568 -4.59 15.36 -21.42
N MET A 569 -5.39 16.25 -20.84
CA MET A 569 -6.81 16.04 -20.58
C MET A 569 -7.63 16.29 -21.85
N ASP A 570 -8.53 15.34 -22.16
CA ASP A 570 -9.53 15.45 -23.22
C ASP A 570 -10.84 14.73 -22.85
N ASP A 571 -11.84 14.82 -23.73
CA ASP A 571 -13.18 14.26 -23.50
C ASP A 571 -13.23 12.73 -23.39
N SER A 572 -12.19 12.02 -23.83
CA SER A 572 -12.12 10.55 -23.74
C SER A 572 -12.00 10.04 -22.30
N TYR A 573 -11.68 10.93 -21.35
CA TYR A 573 -11.63 10.65 -19.92
C TYR A 573 -12.99 10.76 -19.21
N PHE A 574 -14.06 11.13 -19.93
CA PHE A 574 -15.41 11.12 -19.38
C PHE A 574 -16.25 9.94 -19.90
N VAL A 575 -17.03 9.34 -19.01
CA VAL A 575 -17.98 8.26 -19.39
C VAL A 575 -19.29 8.79 -19.98
N ASP A 576 -19.60 10.07 -19.74
CA ASP A 576 -20.80 10.72 -20.24
C ASP A 576 -20.47 11.41 -21.57
N ARG A 577 -21.24 11.15 -22.64
CA ARG A 577 -21.03 11.82 -23.95
C ARG A 577 -21.09 13.33 -23.77
N ALA A 578 -20.22 14.07 -24.45
CA ALA A 578 -20.34 15.51 -24.57
C ALA A 578 -21.77 15.84 -25.01
N GLN A 579 -22.47 16.68 -24.24
CA GLN A 579 -23.65 17.34 -24.80
C GLN A 579 -23.11 18.29 -25.86
N ASP A 580 -23.49 18.06 -27.11
CA ASP A 580 -23.19 19.01 -28.19
C ASP A 580 -23.71 20.39 -27.74
N PRO A 581 -22.91 21.45 -27.87
CA PRO A 581 -23.37 22.80 -27.60
C PRO A 581 -24.23 23.25 -28.77
N GLU A 582 -25.44 22.69 -28.91
CA GLU A 582 -26.58 23.24 -29.65
C GLU A 582 -27.77 22.26 -29.59
N ASP A 583 -28.72 22.56 -28.70
CA ASP A 583 -30.17 22.43 -28.94
C ASP A 583 -30.91 23.52 -28.13
#